data_AF-A0A3E0AUL7-F1
#
_entry.id   AF-A0A3E0AUL7-F1
#
_cell.length_a   1.000
_cell.length_b   1.000
_cell.length_c   1.000
_cell.angle_alpha   90.00
_cell.angle_beta   90.00
_cell.angle_gamma   90.00
#
_symmetry.space_group_name_H-M   'P 1'
#
loop_
_entity.id
_entity.type
_entity.pdbx_description
1 polymer ?
#
loop_
_entity_poly.entity_id
_entity_poly.type
_entity_poly.pdbx_seq_one_letter_code
_entity_poly.pdbx_strand_id
1 'polypeptide(L)'
;MFKNIFLLGPSYISYIILIATDFFNGIPWYIQFGTLFVFGSLTAVITIWNMDREEDETLDKTAEKPKNVNFIPTLILVSIILLIAGMNIFVGAPRNDIFNITDFSFYIVFVALPILNKDYVKVAERQMSA
;
A
#
# COMPACT_ATOMS: atom_id res chain seq x y z
N MET A 1 15.65 -10.33 -0.17
CA MET A 1 14.81 -10.03 1.02
C MET A 1 14.97 -8.59 1.50
N PHE A 2 16.19 -8.09 1.77
CA PHE A 2 16.45 -6.70 2.20
C PHE A 2 15.94 -5.61 1.23
N LYS A 3 16.04 -5.82 -0.08
CA LYS A 3 15.62 -4.85 -1.11
C LYS A 3 14.13 -4.53 -1.06
N ASN A 4 13.29 -5.54 -0.82
CA ASN A 4 11.84 -5.36 -0.69
C ASN A 4 11.48 -4.68 0.64
N ILE A 5 12.19 -4.98 1.73
CA ILE A 5 12.00 -4.33 3.04
C ILE A 5 12.41 -2.86 2.98
N PHE A 6 13.50 -2.54 2.28
CA PHE A 6 14.01 -1.18 2.09
C PHE A 6 13.03 -0.28 1.31
N LEU A 7 12.17 -0.86 0.46
CA LEU A 7 11.14 -0.10 -0.26
C LEU A 7 9.78 -0.11 0.46
N LEU A 8 9.41 -1.22 1.10
CA LEU A 8 8.14 -1.37 1.83
C LEU A 8 8.08 -0.52 3.09
N GLY A 9 9.17 -0.44 3.86
CA GLY A 9 9.20 0.33 5.11
C GLY A 9 8.97 1.82 4.88
N PRO A 10 9.76 2.48 4.01
CA PRO A 10 9.60 3.90 3.76
C PRO A 10 8.31 4.27 3.02
N SER A 11 7.83 3.41 2.11
CA SER A 11 6.50 3.62 1.50
C SER A 11 5.38 3.55 2.54
N TYR A 12 5.43 2.60 3.49
CA TYR A 12 4.49 2.54 4.60
C TYR A 12 4.54 3.80 5.49
N ILE A 13 5.74 4.28 5.84
CA ILE A 13 5.90 5.54 6.59
C ILE A 13 5.32 6.73 5.80
N SER A 14 5.51 6.74 4.47
CA SER A 14 4.97 7.80 3.60
C SER A 14 3.45 7.83 3.61
N TYR A 15 2.80 6.66 3.62
CA TYR A 15 1.36 6.55 3.76
C TYR A 15 0.88 7.04 5.14
N ILE A 16 1.60 6.73 6.22
CA ILE A 16 1.26 7.24 7.55
C ILE A 16 1.34 8.78 7.56
N ILE A 17 2.40 9.36 7.01
CA ILE A 17 2.55 10.82 6.93
C ILE A 17 1.41 11.43 6.11
N LEU A 18 1.07 10.86 4.96
CA LEU A 18 -0.05 11.31 4.14
C LEU A 18 -1.36 11.33 4.96
N ILE A 19 -1.68 10.22 5.62
CA ILE A 19 -2.91 10.08 6.41
C ILE A 19 -2.89 11.10 7.54
N ALA A 20 -1.83 11.14 8.33
CA ALA A 20 -1.76 12.01 9.51
C ALA A 20 -1.88 13.48 9.12
N THR A 21 -1.17 13.91 8.08
CA THR A 21 -1.15 15.31 7.63
C THR A 21 -2.48 15.78 7.05
N ASP A 22 -3.31 14.86 6.54
CA ASP A 22 -4.64 15.19 5.99
C ASP A 22 -5.64 15.71 7.04
N PHE A 23 -5.44 15.37 8.32
CA PHE A 23 -6.28 15.83 9.42
C PHE A 23 -5.89 17.21 9.96
N PHE A 24 -4.78 17.79 9.50
CA PHE A 24 -4.30 19.09 9.94
C PHE A 24 -4.42 20.13 8.82
N ASN A 25 -5.44 20.99 8.92
CA ASN A 25 -5.82 22.00 7.91
C ASN A 25 -4.80 23.14 7.65
N GLY A 26 -3.58 23.04 8.16
CA GLY A 26 -2.50 24.02 7.92
C GLY A 26 -1.30 23.45 7.17
N ILE A 27 -1.30 22.16 6.85
CA ILE A 27 -0.14 21.51 6.24
C ILE A 27 -0.18 21.71 4.72
N PRO A 28 0.87 22.32 4.13
CA PRO A 28 0.95 22.47 2.68
C PRO A 28 0.96 21.12 1.96
N TRP A 29 0.34 21.09 0.78
CA TRP A 29 0.19 19.87 -0.03
C TRP A 29 1.54 19.19 -0.32
N TYR A 30 2.62 19.94 -0.49
CA TYR A 30 3.95 19.37 -0.77
C TYR A 30 4.57 18.67 0.44
N ILE A 31 4.14 18.96 1.66
CA ILE A 31 4.53 18.20 2.86
C ILE A 31 3.69 16.93 2.95
N GLN A 32 2.40 17.06 2.68
CA GLN A 32 1.44 15.94 2.70
C GLN A 32 1.77 14.87 1.65
N PHE A 33 2.08 15.26 0.42
CA PHE A 33 2.36 14.35 -0.69
C PHE A 33 3.86 14.20 -1.00
N GLY A 34 4.72 15.06 -0.46
CA GLY A 34 6.15 15.10 -0.82
C GLY A 34 6.86 13.78 -0.53
N THR A 35 6.58 13.16 0.61
CA THR A 35 7.20 11.89 0.96
C THR A 35 6.79 10.77 -0.01
N LEU A 36 5.53 10.75 -0.45
CA LEU A 36 5.07 9.81 -1.47
C LEU A 36 5.73 10.04 -2.82
N PHE A 37 5.93 11.30 -3.24
CA PHE A 37 6.66 11.59 -4.48
C PHE A 37 8.12 11.15 -4.42
N VAL A 38 8.80 11.40 -3.29
CA VAL A 38 10.20 11.00 -3.11
C VAL A 38 10.34 9.48 -3.13
N PHE A 39 9.54 8.77 -2.35
CA PHE A 39 9.64 7.31 -2.31
C PHE A 39 9.06 6.64 -3.56
N GLY A 40 8.02 7.21 -4.16
CA GLY A 40 7.47 6.73 -5.43
C GLY A 40 8.48 6.86 -6.57
N SER A 41 9.13 8.02 -6.72
CA SER A 41 10.16 8.22 -7.73
C SER A 41 11.39 7.35 -7.48
N LEU A 42 11.85 7.24 -6.23
CA LEU A 42 12.96 6.36 -5.87
C LEU A 42 12.65 4.88 -6.17
N THR A 43 11.43 4.44 -5.85
CA THR A 43 10.97 3.07 -6.16
C THR A 43 10.96 2.84 -7.68
N ALA A 44 10.42 3.78 -8.45
CA ALA A 44 10.39 3.69 -9.91
C ALA A 44 11.80 3.60 -10.52
N VAL A 45 12.74 4.44 -10.07
CA VAL A 45 14.14 4.42 -10.53
C VAL A 45 14.81 3.09 -10.18
N ILE A 46 14.63 2.58 -8.95
CA ILE A 46 15.19 1.29 -8.55
C ILE A 46 14.58 0.15 -9.37
N THR A 47 13.28 0.20 -9.67
CA THR A 47 12.62 -0.81 -10.51
C THR A 47 13.20 -0.79 -11.93
N ILE A 48 13.29 0.38 -12.58
CA ILE A 48 13.85 0.50 -13.93
C ILE A 48 15.31 0.02 -13.95
N TRP A 49 16.13 0.46 -12.98
CA TRP A 49 17.53 0.05 -12.88
C TRP A 49 17.69 -1.47 -12.70
N ASN A 50 16.74 -2.13 -12.04
CA ASN A 50 16.78 -3.57 -11.87
C ASN A 50 16.23 -4.32 -13.08
N MET A 51 15.28 -3.75 -13.83
CA MET A 51 14.80 -4.33 -15.09
C MET A 51 15.96 -4.47 -16.09
N ASP A 52 16.84 -3.48 -16.17
CA ASP A 52 18.07 -3.54 -17.00
C ASP A 52 19.11 -4.57 -16.50
N ARG A 53 18.97 -5.08 -15.27
CA ARG A 53 19.87 -6.08 -14.67
C ARG A 53 19.31 -7.49 -14.67
N GLU A 54 18.00 -7.68 -14.81
CA GLU A 54 17.36 -8.99 -14.81
C GLU A 54 17.37 -9.65 -16.19
N GLU A 55 17.71 -8.93 -17.27
CA GLU A 55 17.93 -9.55 -18.61
C GLU A 55 19.14 -10.51 -18.65
N ASP A 56 20.02 -10.51 -17.66
CA ASP A 56 21.23 -11.37 -17.61
C ASP A 56 21.13 -12.59 -16.68
N GLU A 57 20.05 -12.76 -15.90
CA GLU A 57 19.93 -13.85 -14.90
C GLU A 57 18.62 -14.64 -14.94
N THR A 58 17.97 -14.79 -16.11
CA THR A 58 16.80 -15.69 -16.22
C THR A 58 17.21 -17.12 -16.59
N LEU A 59 17.91 -17.80 -15.69
CA LEU A 59 17.83 -19.25 -15.58
C LEU A 59 17.89 -19.63 -14.11
N ASP A 60 16.89 -20.39 -13.70
CA ASP A 60 16.84 -21.20 -12.49
C ASP A 60 16.32 -20.51 -11.21
N LYS A 61 15.03 -20.70 -10.95
CA LYS A 61 14.60 -21.67 -9.91
C LYS A 61 13.09 -21.83 -9.90
N THR A 62 12.67 -23.01 -10.34
CA THR A 62 11.45 -23.68 -9.91
C THR A 62 11.50 -23.81 -8.39
N ALA A 63 10.95 -22.83 -7.67
CA ALA A 63 10.72 -22.93 -6.23
C ALA A 63 9.22 -23.07 -6.03
N GLU A 64 8.79 -24.29 -5.72
CA GLU A 64 7.50 -24.54 -5.08
C GLU A 64 7.30 -23.51 -3.96
N LYS A 65 6.38 -22.58 -4.15
CA LYS A 65 5.98 -21.66 -3.09
C LYS A 65 5.21 -22.47 -2.05
N PRO A 66 5.68 -22.59 -0.80
CA PRO A 66 4.79 -23.06 0.25
C PRO A 66 3.62 -22.09 0.35
N LYS A 67 2.41 -22.64 0.43
CA LYS A 67 1.13 -21.95 0.66
C LYS A 67 1.14 -21.28 2.04
N ASN A 68 1.97 -20.25 2.19
CA ASN A 68 2.00 -19.44 3.39
C ASN A 68 0.97 -18.33 3.19
N VAL A 69 -0.13 -18.42 3.92
CA VAL A 69 -1.16 -17.38 3.96
C VAL A 69 -0.46 -16.13 4.51
N ASN A 70 0.01 -15.24 3.63
CA ASN A 70 0.72 -14.04 4.02
C ASN A 70 -0.28 -13.13 4.76
N PHE A 71 -0.27 -13.18 6.09
CA PHE A 71 -1.10 -12.32 6.97
C PHE A 71 -0.62 -10.88 7.01
N ILE A 72 0.62 -10.62 6.55
CA ILE A 72 1.27 -9.31 6.62
C ILE A 72 0.47 -8.19 5.92
N PRO A 73 -0.05 -8.34 4.69
CA PRO A 73 -0.82 -7.29 4.03
C PRO A 73 -2.13 -6.98 4.75
N THR A 74 -2.81 -8.01 5.27
CA THR A 74 -4.03 -7.84 6.06
C THR A 74 -3.76 -7.06 7.35
N LEU A 75 -2.64 -7.36 8.03
CA LEU A 75 -2.26 -6.68 9.25
C LEU A 75 -1.90 -5.20 9.00
N ILE A 76 -1.22 -4.92 7.89
CA ILE A 76 -0.92 -3.55 7.43
C ILE A 76 -2.22 -2.79 7.10
N LEU A 77 -3.17 -3.42 6.41
CA LEU A 77 -4.45 -2.78 6.09
C LEU A 77 -5.23 -2.45 7.36
N VAL A 78 -5.29 -3.38 8.32
CA VAL A 78 -5.95 -3.17 9.61
C VAL A 78 -5.27 -2.06 10.41
N SER A 79 -3.93 -1.99 10.45
CA SER A 79 -3.23 -0.91 11.15
C SER A 79 -3.51 0.46 10.54
N ILE A 80 -3.60 0.55 9.20
CA ILE A 80 -3.97 1.78 8.50
C ILE A 80 -5.41 2.20 8.82
N ILE A 81 -6.36 1.26 8.79
CA ILE A 81 -7.76 1.54 9.11
C ILE A 81 -7.89 2.03 10.57
N LEU A 82 -7.18 1.39 11.50
CA LEU A 82 -7.18 1.81 12.91
C LEU A 82 -6.59 3.21 13.09
N LEU A 83 -5.51 3.55 12.38
CA LEU A 83 -4.94 4.89 12.39
C LEU A 83 -5.96 5.92 11.89
N ILE A 84 -6.60 5.67 10.75
CA ILE A 84 -7.59 6.59 10.16
C ILE A 84 -8.79 6.76 11.10
N ALA A 85 -9.31 5.66 11.65
CA ALA A 85 -10.43 5.69 12.59
C ALA A 85 -10.07 6.47 13.88
N GLY A 86 -8.87 6.24 14.41
CA GLY A 86 -8.36 6.99 15.56
C GLY A 86 -8.28 8.50 15.26
N MET A 87 -7.72 8.87 14.11
CA MET A 87 -7.63 10.28 13.70
C MET A 87 -9.01 10.92 13.52
N ASN A 88 -9.98 10.21 12.94
CA ASN A 88 -11.37 10.70 12.81
C ASN A 88 -12.02 10.97 14.17
N ILE A 89 -11.78 10.10 15.16
CA ILE A 89 -12.38 10.20 16.50
C ILE A 89 -11.70 11.29 17.33
N PHE A 90 -10.36 11.34 17.33
CA PHE A 90 -9.60 12.21 18.23
C PHE A 90 -9.26 13.59 17.64
N VAL A 91 -9.08 13.68 16.32
CA VAL A 91 -8.70 14.93 15.64
C VAL A 91 -9.90 15.55 14.94
N GLY A 92 -10.77 14.74 14.35
CA GLY A 92 -12.00 15.18 13.68
C GLY A 92 -12.00 14.85 12.19
N ALA A 93 -12.75 15.64 11.41
CA ALA A 93 -12.91 15.36 9.98
C ALA A 93 -11.60 15.61 9.20
N PRO A 94 -11.15 14.66 8.37
CA PRO A 94 -10.04 14.86 7.46
C PRO A 94 -10.39 15.84 6.36
N ARG A 95 -9.37 16.37 5.68
CA ARG A 95 -9.55 17.23 4.50
C ARG A 95 -10.06 16.45 3.29
N ASN A 96 -9.64 15.19 3.12
CA ASN A 96 -10.08 14.34 2.01
C ASN A 96 -11.14 13.32 2.47
N ASP A 97 -12.20 13.18 1.66
CA ASP A 97 -13.31 12.26 1.94
C ASP A 97 -12.88 10.78 2.01
N ILE A 98 -11.79 10.42 1.33
CA ILE A 98 -11.25 9.05 1.32
C ILE A 98 -10.85 8.58 2.72
N PHE A 99 -10.42 9.50 3.60
CA PHE A 99 -10.06 9.17 4.98
C PHE A 99 -11.20 9.44 5.96
N ASN A 100 -12.33 9.96 5.52
CA ASN A 100 -13.48 10.24 6.38
C ASN A 100 -14.28 8.95 6.61
N ILE A 101 -14.29 8.44 7.84
CA ILE A 101 -15.00 7.18 8.16
C ILE A 101 -16.52 7.28 8.01
N THR A 102 -17.07 8.50 7.95
CA THR A 102 -18.50 8.72 7.73
C THR A 102 -18.87 8.77 6.25
N ASP A 103 -17.89 8.93 5.36
CA ASP A 103 -18.10 9.01 3.92
C ASP A 103 -18.07 7.61 3.27
N PHE A 104 -18.88 7.42 2.23
CA PHE A 104 -18.94 6.15 1.50
C PHE A 104 -17.61 5.82 0.79
N SER A 105 -16.86 6.84 0.37
CA SER A 105 -15.57 6.72 -0.31
C SER A 105 -14.56 5.94 0.52
N PHE A 106 -14.56 6.12 1.85
CA PHE A 106 -13.70 5.37 2.76
C PHE A 106 -13.96 3.85 2.66
N TYR A 107 -15.24 3.45 2.70
CA TYR A 107 -15.61 2.03 2.63
C TYR A 107 -15.32 1.42 1.26
N ILE A 108 -15.49 2.18 0.18
CA ILE A 108 -15.08 1.71 -1.15
C ILE A 108 -13.58 1.40 -1.16
N VAL A 109 -12.76 2.34 -0.71
CA VAL A 109 -11.30 2.24 -0.82
C VAL A 109 -10.72 1.20 0.12
N PHE A 110 -11.16 1.15 1.38
CA PHE A 110 -10.53 0.32 2.42
C PHE A 110 -11.23 -1.02 2.65
N VAL A 111 -12.45 -1.22 2.14
CA VAL A 111 -13.21 -2.46 2.33
C VAL A 111 -13.53 -3.12 0.99
N ALA A 112 -14.23 -2.43 0.09
CA ALA A 112 -14.71 -3.03 -1.16
C ALA A 112 -13.55 -3.40 -2.10
N LEU A 113 -12.62 -2.48 -2.35
CA LEU A 113 -11.49 -2.72 -3.25
C LEU A 113 -10.59 -3.90 -2.80
N PRO A 114 -10.17 -4.00 -1.52
CA PRO A 114 -9.41 -5.15 -1.06
C PRO A 114 -10.14 -6.49 -1.21
N ILE A 115 -11.45 -6.51 -0.97
CA ILE A 115 -12.27 -7.73 -1.14
C ILE A 115 -12.32 -8.13 -2.61
N LEU A 116 -12.63 -7.18 -3.50
CA LEU A 116 -12.67 -7.42 -4.94
C LEU A 116 -11.32 -7.90 -5.47
N ASN A 117 -10.22 -7.33 -5.01
CA ASN A 117 -8.88 -7.77 -5.39
C ASN A 117 -8.61 -9.21 -4.94
N LYS A 118 -9.01 -9.58 -3.72
CA LYS A 118 -8.87 -10.96 -3.21
C LYS A 118 -9.65 -11.96 -4.05
N ASP A 119 -10.88 -11.62 -4.43
CA ASP A 119 -11.71 -12.49 -5.26
C ASP A 119 -11.18 -12.59 -6.69
N TYR A 120 -10.71 -11.48 -7.27
CA TYR A 120 -10.07 -11.47 -8.58
C TYR A 120 -8.84 -12.38 -8.62
N VAL A 121 -7.93 -12.24 -7.64
CA VAL A 121 -6.73 -13.10 -7.54
C VAL A 121 -7.12 -14.57 -7.44
N LYS A 122 -8.12 -14.89 -6.63
CA LYS A 122 -8.60 -16.27 -6.45
C LYS A 122 -9.21 -16.86 -7.74
N VAL A 123 -9.87 -16.05 -8.55
CA VAL A 123 -10.39 -16.49 -9.87
C VAL A 123 -9.25 -16.69 -10.86
N ALA A 124 -8.29 -15.78 -10.91
CA ALA A 124 -7.13 -15.89 -11.79
C ALA A 124 -6.28 -17.15 -11.48
N GLU A 125 -6.05 -17.48 -10.21
CA GLU A 125 -5.33 -18.70 -9.79
C GLU A 125 -6.03 -19.99 -10.24
N ARG A 126 -7.37 -20.01 -10.23
CA ARG A 126 -8.16 -21.15 -10.70
C ARG A 126 -8.06 -21.37 -12.21
N GLN A 127 -7.96 -20.31 -12.99
CA GLN A 127 -7.82 -20.40 -14.45
C GLN A 127 -6.42 -20.84 -14.89
N MET A 128 -5.38 -20.55 -14.10
CA MET A 128 -4.00 -20.98 -14.39
C MET A 128 -3.69 -22.41 -13.93
N SER A 129 -4.54 -22.99 -13.07
CA SER A 129 -4.38 -24.36 -12.54
C SER A 129 -5.23 -25.40 -13.26
N ALA A 130 -5.98 -25.01 -14.29
CA ALA A 130 -6.86 -25.86 -15.11
C ALA A 130 -6.27 -26.00 -16.52
#